data_AF-A0A937JWR1-F1
#
_entry.id   AF-A0A937JWR1-F1
#
_cell.length_a   1.000
_cell.length_b   1.000
_cell.length_c   1.000
_cell.angle_alpha   90.00
_cell.angle_beta   90.00
_cell.angle_gamma   90.00
#
_symmetry.space_group_name_H-M   'P 1'
#
loop_
_entity.id
_entity.type
_entity.pdbx_description
1 polymer ?
#
loop_
_entity_poly.entity_id
_entity_poly.type
_entity_poly.pdbx_seq_one_letter_code
_entity_poly.pdbx_strand_id
1 'polypeptide(L)'
;MTADFTLEELKAIAAAPMLAGLTVSMIDLGLISTIPEIAALSKEMAGAAKKYPHNSIIQAVFSEAAIKEGSVKLEQPDIKAEDVESGALIEQAIEAITVALDVLKDRVPVEEVNEYKGFIYTCAEAVAQAAGSGIFGTGIKVSAKESAALERLKAVLAV
;
A
#
# COMPACT_ATOMS: atom_id res chain seq x y z
N MET A 1 23.17 -8.93 3.93
CA MET A 1 22.40 -10.17 4.11
C MET A 1 21.01 -9.88 3.62
N THR A 2 20.52 -10.57 2.58
CA THR A 2 19.10 -10.56 2.24
C THR A 2 18.40 -11.42 3.29
N ALA A 3 17.36 -10.89 3.94
CA ALA A 3 16.54 -11.69 4.83
C ALA A 3 15.78 -12.74 3.99
N ASP A 4 15.91 -14.02 4.37
CA ASP A 4 15.14 -15.09 3.76
C ASP A 4 13.73 -15.07 4.35
N PHE A 5 12.75 -14.72 3.53
CA PHE A 5 11.34 -14.73 3.88
C PHE A 5 10.64 -15.95 3.28
N THR A 6 9.71 -16.54 4.02
CA THR A 6 8.82 -17.56 3.47
C THR A 6 7.81 -16.95 2.50
N LEU A 7 7.15 -17.78 1.68
CA LEU A 7 6.09 -17.32 0.78
C LEU A 7 4.97 -16.56 1.51
N GLU A 8 4.54 -17.05 2.68
CA GLU A 8 3.47 -16.42 3.46
C GLU A 8 3.90 -15.07 4.05
N GLU A 9 5.17 -14.96 4.45
CA GLU A 9 5.75 -13.70 4.91
C GLU A 9 5.85 -12.68 3.77
N LEU A 10 6.29 -13.12 2.59
CA LEU A 10 6.34 -12.26 1.40
C LEU A 10 4.95 -11.77 0.99
N LYS A 11 3.92 -12.60 1.11
CA LYS A 11 2.52 -12.19 0.89
C LYS A 11 2.06 -11.15 1.91
N ALA A 12 2.38 -11.33 3.19
CA ALA A 12 2.05 -10.36 4.23
C ALA A 12 2.73 -9.00 3.97
N ILE A 13 4.01 -9.02 3.60
CA ILE A 13 4.77 -7.82 3.20
C ILE A 13 4.12 -7.19 1.96
N ALA A 14 3.75 -7.96 0.95
CA ALA A 14 3.10 -7.40 -0.24
C ALA A 14 1.71 -6.80 0.03
N ALA A 15 0.96 -7.39 0.97
CA ALA A 15 -0.41 -6.99 1.28
C ALA A 15 -0.52 -5.61 1.91
N ALA A 16 0.44 -5.20 2.75
CA ALA A 16 0.41 -3.92 3.45
C ALA A 16 0.34 -2.69 2.51
N PRO A 17 1.28 -2.48 1.55
CA PRO A 17 1.19 -1.36 0.61
C PRO A 17 -0.02 -1.47 -0.33
N MET A 18 -0.44 -2.69 -0.67
CA MET A 18 -1.60 -2.91 -1.53
C MET A 18 -2.90 -2.48 -0.84
N LEU A 19 -3.16 -2.95 0.38
CA LEU A 19 -4.38 -2.62 1.13
C LEU A 19 -4.38 -1.16 1.59
N ALA A 20 -3.21 -0.58 1.90
CA ALA A 20 -3.10 0.86 2.18
C ALA A 20 -3.49 1.72 0.98
N GLY A 21 -3.10 1.33 -0.24
CA GLY A 21 -3.55 1.99 -1.47
C GLY A 21 -5.05 1.80 -1.71
N LEU A 22 -5.52 0.55 -1.68
CA LEU A 22 -6.92 0.22 -2.00
C LEU A 22 -7.91 0.83 -1.00
N THR A 23 -7.58 0.87 0.30
CA THR A 23 -8.49 1.48 1.27
C THR A 23 -8.73 2.96 0.98
N VAL A 24 -7.71 3.68 0.50
CA VAL A 24 -7.85 5.11 0.15
C VAL A 24 -8.69 5.26 -1.11
N SER A 25 -8.46 4.44 -2.14
CA SER A 25 -9.26 4.43 -3.38
C SER A 25 -10.75 4.18 -3.11
N MET A 26 -11.07 3.30 -2.16
CA MET A 26 -12.44 2.83 -1.97
C MET A 26 -13.22 3.59 -0.89
N ILE A 27 -12.57 4.30 0.04
CA ILE A 27 -13.27 4.94 1.17
C ILE A 27 -14.21 6.09 0.74
N ASP A 28 -13.99 6.63 -0.46
CA ASP A 28 -14.85 7.67 -1.04
C ASP A 28 -15.29 7.36 -2.48
N LEU A 29 -16.09 6.30 -2.64
CA LEU A 29 -16.71 5.92 -3.92
C LEU A 29 -17.49 7.06 -4.62
N GLY A 30 -17.86 8.13 -3.89
CA GLY A 30 -18.64 9.25 -4.40
C GLY A 30 -17.86 10.26 -5.24
N LEU A 31 -16.52 10.23 -5.26
CA LEU A 31 -15.71 11.21 -5.97
C LEU A 31 -15.25 10.82 -7.39
N ILE A 32 -15.50 9.58 -7.85
CA ILE A 32 -15.21 9.05 -9.20
C ILE A 32 -13.68 9.09 -9.53
N SER A 33 -12.92 7.99 -9.51
CA SER A 33 -12.88 6.91 -10.51
C SER A 33 -11.80 5.89 -10.11
N THR A 34 -12.13 4.60 -9.97
CA THR A 34 -11.17 3.56 -9.52
C THR A 34 -10.03 3.24 -10.50
N ILE A 35 -10.15 3.63 -11.78
CA ILE A 35 -9.17 3.29 -12.82
C ILE A 35 -7.82 4.05 -12.66
N PRO A 36 -7.77 5.40 -12.59
CA PRO A 36 -6.51 6.13 -12.39
C PRO A 36 -5.83 5.80 -11.05
N GLU A 37 -6.63 5.53 -10.02
CA GLU A 37 -6.18 5.16 -8.68
C GLU A 37 -5.43 3.81 -8.68
N ILE A 38 -6.01 2.78 -9.30
CA ILE A 38 -5.36 1.46 -9.44
C ILE A 38 -4.08 1.57 -10.28
N ALA A 39 -4.08 2.41 -11.32
CA ALA A 39 -2.89 2.65 -12.15
C ALA A 39 -1.77 3.34 -11.37
N ALA A 40 -2.10 4.33 -10.52
CA ALA A 40 -1.15 4.99 -9.64
C ALA A 40 -0.53 4.01 -8.64
N LEU A 41 -1.34 3.19 -7.97
CA LEU A 41 -0.86 2.15 -7.06
C LEU A 41 0.07 1.17 -7.78
N SER A 42 -0.37 0.66 -8.94
CA SER A 42 0.41 -0.28 -9.75
C SER A 42 1.77 0.29 -10.15
N LYS A 43 1.81 1.58 -10.53
CA LYS A 43 3.04 2.29 -10.89
C LYS A 43 3.98 2.46 -9.71
N GLU A 44 3.45 2.79 -8.53
CA GLU A 44 4.25 2.94 -7.31
C GLU A 44 4.88 1.60 -6.91
N MET A 45 4.10 0.51 -6.94
CA MET A 45 4.59 -0.83 -6.63
C MET A 45 5.63 -1.32 -7.64
N ALA A 46 5.40 -1.13 -8.94
CA ALA A 46 6.35 -1.51 -10.00
C ALA A 46 7.66 -0.68 -9.93
N GLY A 47 7.59 0.56 -9.43
CA GLY A 47 8.74 1.43 -9.25
C GLY A 47 9.52 1.21 -7.95
N ALA A 48 8.98 0.45 -7.01
CA ALA A 48 9.49 0.34 -5.63
C ALA A 48 10.94 -0.15 -5.59
N ALA A 49 11.24 -1.26 -6.26
CA ALA A 49 12.60 -1.82 -6.26
C ALA A 49 13.64 -0.86 -6.87
N LYS A 50 13.24 0.00 -7.82
CA LYS A 50 14.14 1.01 -8.38
C LYS A 50 14.36 2.18 -7.42
N LYS A 51 13.33 2.59 -6.67
CA LYS A 51 13.40 3.68 -5.68
C LYS A 51 14.20 3.27 -4.44
N TYR A 52 14.15 2.00 -4.07
CA TYR A 52 14.79 1.46 -2.87
C TYR A 52 15.78 0.32 -3.21
N PRO A 53 16.88 0.61 -3.94
CA PRO A 53 17.81 -0.41 -4.44
C PRO A 53 18.57 -1.17 -3.35
N HIS A 54 18.60 -0.64 -2.13
CA HIS A 54 19.34 -1.19 -0.99
C HIS A 54 18.43 -1.75 0.12
N ASN A 55 17.11 -1.66 -0.04
CA ASN A 55 16.15 -2.13 0.94
C ASN A 55 15.78 -3.59 0.66
N SER A 56 16.26 -4.51 1.47
CA SER A 56 16.08 -5.95 1.26
C SER A 56 14.62 -6.39 1.34
N ILE A 57 13.80 -5.72 2.16
CA ILE A 57 12.35 -5.99 2.28
C ILE A 57 11.65 -5.71 0.95
N ILE A 58 11.88 -4.52 0.38
CA ILE A 58 11.26 -4.08 -0.87
C ILE A 58 11.77 -4.91 -2.04
N GLN A 59 13.07 -5.23 -2.08
CA GLN A 59 13.64 -6.07 -3.13
C GLN A 59 13.07 -7.50 -3.13
N ALA A 60 12.80 -8.07 -1.95
CA ALA A 60 12.29 -9.42 -1.83
C ALA A 60 10.90 -9.62 -2.46
N VAL A 61 10.10 -8.55 -2.52
CA VAL A 61 8.72 -8.61 -3.04
C VAL A 61 8.57 -7.93 -4.40
N PHE A 62 9.21 -6.78 -4.60
CA PHE A 62 8.92 -5.88 -5.74
C PHE A 62 10.02 -5.83 -6.79
N SER A 63 11.09 -6.62 -6.65
CA SER A 63 12.10 -6.73 -7.71
C SER A 63 11.54 -7.42 -8.95
N GLU A 64 12.11 -7.14 -10.13
CA GLU A 64 11.72 -7.82 -11.36
C GLU A 64 11.86 -9.34 -11.27
N ALA A 65 12.87 -9.82 -10.53
CA ALA A 65 13.09 -11.24 -10.29
C ALA A 65 11.94 -11.84 -9.47
N ALA A 66 11.59 -11.24 -8.33
CA ALA A 66 10.50 -11.69 -7.48
C ALA A 66 9.14 -11.71 -8.21
N ILE A 67 8.89 -10.70 -9.07
CA ILE A 67 7.67 -10.64 -9.89
C ILE A 67 7.66 -11.74 -10.95
N LYS A 68 8.78 -11.99 -11.64
CA LYS A 68 8.89 -13.03 -12.68
C LYS A 68 8.79 -14.45 -12.12
N GLU A 69 9.34 -14.69 -10.93
CA GLU A 69 9.23 -15.96 -10.23
C GLU A 69 7.80 -16.23 -9.73
N GLY A 70 6.96 -15.20 -9.65
CA GLY A 70 5.59 -15.31 -9.14
C GLY A 70 5.57 -15.57 -7.63
N SER A 71 6.65 -15.23 -6.92
CA SER A 71 6.85 -15.45 -5.49
C SER A 71 5.73 -14.81 -4.65
N VAL A 72 5.18 -13.69 -5.15
CA VAL A 72 3.94 -13.12 -4.64
C VAL A 72 3.07 -12.71 -5.82
N LYS A 73 1.88 -13.33 -5.91
CA LYS A 73 0.82 -12.78 -6.76
C LYS A 73 0.13 -11.67 -5.98
N LEU A 74 0.25 -10.45 -6.46
CA LEU A 74 -0.57 -9.32 -6.04
C LEU A 74 -1.98 -9.52 -6.61
N GLU A 75 -2.72 -10.47 -6.03
CA GLU A 75 -4.12 -10.66 -6.38
C GLU A 75 -4.92 -9.49 -5.80
N GLN A 76 -5.87 -8.98 -6.58
CA GLN A 76 -6.80 -8.00 -6.04
C GLN A 76 -7.58 -8.68 -4.89
N PRO A 77 -7.56 -8.12 -3.69
CA PRO A 77 -8.33 -8.65 -2.58
C PRO A 77 -9.82 -8.59 -2.93
N ASP A 78 -10.56 -9.61 -2.51
CA ASP A 78 -12.02 -9.67 -2.66
C ASP A 78 -12.67 -8.70 -1.64
N ILE A 79 -12.73 -7.43 -2.01
CA ILE A 79 -13.30 -6.36 -1.18
C ILE A 79 -14.80 -6.28 -1.46
N LYS A 80 -15.61 -6.45 -0.41
CA LYS A 80 -17.07 -6.34 -0.50
C LYS A 80 -17.51 -4.90 -0.29
N ALA A 81 -18.63 -4.51 -0.91
CA ALA A 81 -19.23 -3.20 -0.69
C ALA A 81 -19.53 -2.95 0.81
N GLU A 82 -19.93 -4.00 1.52
CA GLU A 82 -20.18 -4.00 2.97
C GLU A 82 -18.93 -3.62 3.78
N ASP A 83 -17.73 -4.03 3.34
CA ASP A 83 -16.46 -3.70 4.01
C ASP A 83 -16.12 -2.21 3.86
N VAL A 84 -16.49 -1.62 2.72
CA VAL A 84 -16.33 -0.20 2.44
C VAL A 84 -17.32 0.62 3.28
N GLU A 85 -18.59 0.25 3.29
CA GLU A 85 -19.66 0.96 4.00
C GLU A 85 -19.49 0.92 5.51
N SER A 86 -19.03 -0.21 6.06
CA SER A 86 -18.81 -0.40 7.50
C SER A 86 -17.53 0.26 8.01
N GLY A 87 -16.63 0.67 7.11
CA GLY A 87 -15.28 1.11 7.46
C GLY A 87 -14.34 -0.04 7.87
N ALA A 88 -14.71 -1.31 7.63
CA ALA A 88 -13.84 -2.44 7.90
C ALA A 88 -12.55 -2.42 7.05
N LEU A 89 -12.60 -1.81 5.86
CA LEU A 89 -11.47 -1.80 4.94
C LEU A 89 -10.22 -1.09 5.50
N ILE A 90 -10.40 0.01 6.25
CA ILE A 90 -9.27 0.70 6.89
C ILE A 90 -8.70 -0.12 8.05
N GLU A 91 -9.53 -0.87 8.77
CA GLU A 91 -9.06 -1.79 9.81
C GLU A 91 -8.26 -2.95 9.20
N GLN A 92 -8.72 -3.52 8.07
CA GLN A 92 -7.98 -4.55 7.33
C GLN A 92 -6.62 -4.05 6.84
N ALA A 93 -6.54 -2.80 6.36
CA ALA A 93 -5.28 -2.19 5.97
C ALA A 93 -4.32 -2.05 7.16
N ILE A 94 -4.83 -1.60 8.32
CA ILE A 94 -4.05 -1.47 9.56
C ILE A 94 -3.57 -2.84 10.07
N GLU A 95 -4.42 -3.86 10.00
CA GLU A 95 -4.06 -5.24 10.34
C GLU A 95 -2.94 -5.76 9.43
N ALA A 96 -3.07 -5.58 8.12
CA ALA A 96 -2.04 -6.01 7.17
C ALA A 96 -0.70 -5.30 7.39
N ILE A 97 -0.72 -3.99 7.70
CA ILE A 97 0.47 -3.24 8.09
C ILE A 97 1.09 -3.83 9.36
N THR A 98 0.28 -4.11 10.37
CA THR A 98 0.76 -4.66 11.65
C THR A 98 1.40 -6.02 11.46
N VAL A 99 0.74 -6.93 10.75
CA VAL A 99 1.26 -8.26 10.42
C VAL A 99 2.57 -8.17 9.64
N ALA A 100 2.66 -7.28 8.64
CA ALA A 100 3.89 -7.08 7.90
C ALA A 100 5.03 -6.56 8.80
N LEU A 101 4.76 -5.61 9.69
CA LEU A 101 5.78 -5.08 10.61
C LEU A 101 6.22 -6.13 11.65
N ASP A 102 5.32 -6.99 12.10
CA ASP A 102 5.64 -8.10 13.00
C ASP A 102 6.53 -9.14 12.31
N VAL A 103 6.29 -9.43 11.03
CA VAL A 103 7.17 -10.31 10.22
C VAL A 103 8.59 -9.77 10.12
N LEU A 104 8.76 -8.44 10.10
CA LEU A 104 10.05 -7.76 9.91
C LEU A 104 10.81 -7.53 11.23
N LYS A 105 10.12 -7.65 12.36
CA LYS A 105 10.67 -7.38 13.68
C LYS A 105 11.92 -8.21 13.95
N ASP A 106 12.99 -7.52 14.36
CA ASP A 106 14.29 -8.11 14.72
C ASP A 106 15.00 -8.91 13.58
N ARG A 107 14.48 -8.88 12.34
CA ARG A 107 15.05 -9.62 11.19
C ARG A 107 15.79 -8.75 10.20
N VAL A 108 15.48 -7.46 10.17
CA VAL A 108 16.07 -6.48 9.26
C VAL A 108 16.48 -5.20 10.00
N PRO A 109 17.42 -4.41 9.46
CA PRO A 109 17.78 -3.12 10.02
C PRO A 109 16.58 -2.18 10.15
N VAL A 110 16.55 -1.39 11.23
CA VAL A 110 15.44 -0.47 11.52
C VAL A 110 15.27 0.57 10.41
N GLU A 111 16.36 0.93 9.74
CA GLU A 111 16.38 1.84 8.61
C GLU A 111 15.58 1.30 7.42
N GLU A 112 15.73 0.00 7.12
CA GLU A 112 14.97 -0.66 6.05
C GLU A 112 13.48 -0.74 6.39
N VAL A 113 13.15 -0.98 7.66
CA VAL A 113 11.75 -0.97 8.15
C VAL A 113 11.14 0.43 8.01
N ASN A 114 11.90 1.49 8.32
CA ASN A 114 11.41 2.86 8.20
C ASN A 114 11.17 3.27 6.74
N GLU A 115 12.07 2.91 5.83
CA GLU A 115 11.86 3.10 4.39
C GLU A 115 10.64 2.33 3.89
N TYR A 116 10.46 1.08 4.34
CA TYR A 116 9.32 0.26 3.98
C TYR A 116 7.99 0.85 4.49
N LYS A 117 7.95 1.40 5.71
CA LYS A 117 6.80 2.15 6.23
C LYS A 117 6.48 3.38 5.37
N GLY A 118 7.51 4.15 5.01
CA GLY A 118 7.36 5.29 4.12
C GLY A 118 6.83 4.89 2.73
N PHE A 119 7.27 3.75 2.22
CA PHE A 119 6.76 3.19 0.97
C PHE A 119 5.28 2.81 1.06
N ILE A 120 4.83 2.14 2.13
CA ILE A 120 3.41 1.84 2.36
C ILE A 120 2.57 3.13 2.31
N TYR A 121 3.01 4.18 3.03
CA TYR A 121 2.31 5.46 3.03
C TYR A 121 2.30 6.12 1.65
N THR A 122 3.41 6.05 0.91
CA THR A 122 3.52 6.61 -0.45
C THR A 122 2.52 5.96 -1.41
N CYS A 123 2.27 4.65 -1.28
CA CYS A 123 1.24 3.96 -2.07
C CYS A 123 -0.17 4.52 -1.80
N ALA A 124 -0.52 4.74 -0.53
CA ALA A 124 -1.79 5.34 -0.13
C ALA A 124 -1.92 6.80 -0.60
N GLU A 125 -0.87 7.59 -0.45
CA GLU A 125 -0.82 8.99 -0.88
C GLU A 125 -0.92 9.13 -2.40
N ALA A 126 -0.23 8.29 -3.17
CA ALA A 126 -0.28 8.31 -4.63
C ALA A 126 -1.70 8.03 -5.16
N VAL A 127 -2.44 7.13 -4.49
CA VAL A 127 -3.85 6.85 -4.81
C VAL A 127 -4.72 8.06 -4.56
N ALA A 128 -4.66 8.65 -3.36
CA ALA A 128 -5.42 9.87 -3.04
C ALA A 128 -5.14 11.00 -4.04
N GLN A 129 -3.88 11.20 -4.41
CA GLN A 129 -3.52 12.25 -5.37
C GLN A 129 -3.99 11.97 -6.80
N ALA A 130 -4.19 10.69 -7.16
CA ALA A 130 -4.68 10.28 -8.48
C ALA A 130 -6.22 10.37 -8.60
N ALA A 131 -6.94 10.18 -7.50
CA ALA A 131 -8.40 10.34 -7.40
C ALA A 131 -8.84 11.78 -7.71
N GLY A 132 -7.96 12.75 -7.46
CA GLY A 132 -8.16 14.17 -7.69
C GLY A 132 -8.30 14.58 -9.16
N SER A 133 -9.42 14.26 -9.80
CA SER A 133 -9.82 14.85 -11.08
C SER A 133 -11.31 15.18 -11.09
N GLY A 134 -11.67 16.36 -10.56
CA GLY A 134 -12.95 16.99 -10.88
C GLY A 134 -13.15 17.13 -12.40
N ILE A 135 -14.38 17.37 -12.84
CA ILE A 135 -14.84 17.31 -14.25
C ILE A 135 -13.97 18.15 -15.23
N PHE A 136 -13.14 19.08 -14.75
CA PHE A 136 -12.15 19.82 -15.54
C PHE A 136 -10.82 20.11 -14.77
N GLY A 137 -10.41 19.25 -13.83
CA GLY A 137 -9.16 19.43 -13.08
C GLY A 137 -9.19 20.57 -12.03
N THR A 138 -10.38 21.07 -11.67
CA THR A 138 -10.59 22.17 -10.70
C THR A 138 -11.11 21.71 -9.34
N GLY A 139 -11.20 20.39 -9.10
CA GLY A 139 -11.75 19.81 -7.88
C GLY A 139 -10.76 19.73 -6.71
N ILE A 140 -11.30 19.45 -5.51
CA ILE A 140 -10.50 19.07 -4.33
C ILE A 140 -9.80 17.75 -4.66
N LYS A 141 -8.46 17.74 -4.54
CA LYS A 141 -7.64 16.58 -4.94
C LYS A 141 -7.79 15.38 -4.01
N VAL A 142 -8.04 15.63 -2.72
CA VAL A 142 -8.13 14.62 -1.67
C VAL A 142 -9.33 14.94 -0.80
N SER A 143 -10.25 13.99 -0.65
CA SER A 143 -11.47 14.15 0.13
C SER A 143 -11.21 14.21 1.64
N ALA A 144 -12.21 14.64 2.41
CA ALA A 144 -12.14 14.59 3.86
C ALA A 144 -12.01 13.15 4.39
N LYS A 145 -12.63 12.17 3.72
CA LYS A 145 -12.54 10.76 4.09
C LYS A 145 -11.17 10.18 3.75
N GLU A 146 -10.65 10.49 2.57
CA GLU A 146 -9.30 10.09 2.16
C GLU A 146 -8.24 10.71 3.07
N SER A 147 -8.39 11.99 3.41
CA SER A 147 -7.49 12.69 4.35
C SER A 147 -7.49 12.02 5.72
N ALA A 148 -8.68 11.68 6.25
CA ALA A 148 -8.79 10.97 7.52
C ALA A 148 -8.17 9.57 7.46
N ALA A 149 -8.33 8.83 6.36
CA ALA A 149 -7.69 7.53 6.16
C ALA A 149 -6.15 7.66 6.13
N LEU A 150 -5.62 8.64 5.39
CA LEU A 150 -4.20 8.93 5.34
C LEU A 150 -3.63 9.29 6.72
N GLU A 151 -4.34 10.11 7.51
CA GLU A 151 -3.92 10.42 8.88
C GLU A 151 -3.86 9.18 9.77
N ARG A 152 -4.84 8.28 9.66
CA ARG A 152 -4.84 7.00 10.40
C ARG A 152 -3.67 6.11 9.98
N LEU A 153 -3.44 5.94 8.69
CA LEU A 153 -2.31 5.15 8.17
C LEU A 153 -0.97 5.73 8.61
N LYS A 154 -0.83 7.06 8.54
CA LYS A 154 0.36 7.80 8.99
C LYS A 154 0.64 7.56 10.47
N ALA A 155 -0.39 7.60 11.31
CA ALA A 155 -0.26 7.33 12.75
C ALA A 155 0.20 5.89 13.04
N VAL A 156 -0.36 4.89 12.36
CA VAL A 156 0.03 3.48 12.54
C VAL A 156 1.45 3.21 12.03
N LEU A 157 1.83 3.82 10.91
CA LEU A 157 3.17 3.66 10.34
C LEU A 157 4.24 4.47 11.10
N ALA A 158 3.82 5.50 11.85
CA ALA A 158 4.67 6.48 12.52
C ALA A 158 5.61 7.19 11.53
N VAL A 159 5.04 7.70 10.44
CA VAL A 159 5.72 8.48 9.37
C VAL A 159 5.17 9.89 9.23
#